data_AF-A0A0A0EFC8-F1
#
_entry.id   AF-A0A0A0EFC8-F1
#
_cell.length_a   1.000
_cell.length_b   1.000
_cell.length_c   1.000
_cell.angle_alpha   90.00
_cell.angle_beta   90.00
_cell.angle_gamma   90.00
#
_symmetry.space_group_name_H-M   'P 1'
#
loop_
_entity.id
_entity.type
_entity.pdbx_description
1 polymer ?
#
loop_
_entity_poly.entity_id
_entity_poly.type
_entity_poly.pdbx_seq_one_letter_code
_entity_poly.pdbx_strand_id
1 'polypeptide(L)'
;MTARIAALPGRAFVAIAGAPGSGKSTLVETLAQDLPGAMILPMDGFHYDDAVLRARDRLPFKGAPDSFDVGGLRSVLERLRGGEAKVAVPVFDRDLEISRGSARIIPAGDGPILVEGNYLLLDEAPWSALDPFFDLTVMIDVPEAELRRRLTARWEHYQLIPDQIARKLDVVDLPNGRRIREGSRAPDLVLRQG
;
A
#
# COMPACT_ATOMS: atom_id res chain seq x y z
N MET A 1 -1.76 17.57 6.90
CA MET A 1 -1.72 16.12 7.21
C MET A 1 -0.82 15.84 8.40
N THR A 2 0.47 16.23 8.36
CA THR A 2 1.44 16.10 9.47
C THR A 2 0.88 16.53 10.82
N ALA A 3 0.37 17.77 10.94
CA ALA A 3 -0.20 18.27 12.19
C ALA A 3 -1.40 17.43 12.70
N ARG A 4 -2.20 16.85 11.80
CA ARG A 4 -3.33 16.00 12.18
C ARG A 4 -2.88 14.63 12.65
N ILE A 5 -1.84 14.05 12.03
CA ILE A 5 -1.23 12.81 12.49
C ILE A 5 -0.55 13.01 13.85
N ALA A 6 0.21 14.10 14.01
CA ALA A 6 0.91 14.43 15.26
C ALA A 6 -0.03 14.69 16.45
N ALA A 7 -1.29 15.04 16.17
CA ALA A 7 -2.30 15.27 17.21
C ALA A 7 -3.04 13.98 17.64
N LEU A 8 -2.81 12.84 16.98
CA LEU A 8 -3.42 11.57 17.37
C LEU A 8 -2.77 11.05 18.67
N PRO A 9 -3.55 10.42 19.57
CA PRO A 9 -3.02 9.90 20.82
C PRO A 9 -2.24 8.60 20.61
N GLY A 10 -1.15 8.44 21.37
CA GLY A 10 -0.35 7.22 21.40
C GLY A 10 0.24 6.85 20.03
N ARG A 11 0.56 5.55 19.86
CA ARG A 11 1.09 5.02 18.61
C ARG A 11 -0.02 4.86 17.57
N ALA A 12 -0.31 5.92 16.84
CA ALA A 12 -1.37 5.92 15.84
C ALA A 12 -1.02 5.11 14.58
N PHE A 13 -2.01 4.49 13.96
CA PHE A 13 -1.91 3.75 12.71
C PHE A 13 -2.67 4.51 11.63
N VAL A 14 -1.92 5.01 10.64
CA VAL A 14 -2.46 5.87 9.58
C VAL A 14 -2.46 5.09 8.28
N ALA A 15 -3.63 4.80 7.72
CA ALA A 15 -3.76 4.20 6.40
C ALA A 15 -3.66 5.26 5.32
N ILE A 16 -2.76 5.06 4.37
CA ILE A 16 -2.53 5.94 3.23
C ILE A 16 -2.74 5.12 1.95
N ALA A 17 -3.92 5.28 1.38
CA ALA A 17 -4.38 4.57 0.20
C ALA A 17 -4.39 5.41 -1.07
N GLY A 18 -4.44 4.75 -2.22
CA GLY A 18 -4.49 5.39 -3.53
C GLY A 18 -4.13 4.41 -4.64
N ALA A 19 -4.48 4.74 -5.88
CA ALA A 19 -4.22 3.89 -7.04
C ALA A 19 -2.72 3.61 -7.29
N PRO A 20 -2.36 2.56 -8.04
CA PRO A 20 -1.01 2.42 -8.59
C PRO A 20 -0.58 3.72 -9.30
N GLY A 21 0.62 4.21 -9.02
CA GLY A 21 1.12 5.47 -9.59
C GLY A 21 0.66 6.75 -8.87
N SER A 22 -0.13 6.65 -7.78
CA SER A 22 -0.63 7.84 -7.07
C SER A 22 0.41 8.60 -6.24
N GLY A 23 1.63 8.08 -6.06
CA GLY A 23 2.68 8.76 -5.29
C GLY A 23 2.63 8.54 -3.76
N LYS A 24 1.97 7.46 -3.29
CA LYS A 24 1.93 7.08 -1.85
C LYS A 24 3.33 7.01 -1.22
N SER A 25 4.25 6.29 -1.84
CA SER A 25 5.58 6.05 -1.27
C SER A 25 6.35 7.34 -1.03
N THR A 26 6.33 8.26 -2.01
CA THR A 26 6.91 9.60 -1.85
C THR A 26 6.25 10.37 -0.71
N LEU A 27 4.92 10.32 -0.60
CA LEU A 27 4.19 11.02 0.45
C LEU A 27 4.52 10.46 1.85
N VAL A 28 4.55 9.14 2.02
CA VAL A 28 4.82 8.53 3.33
C VAL A 28 6.28 8.69 3.74
N GLU A 29 7.21 8.74 2.79
CA GLU A 29 8.61 9.07 3.05
C GLU A 29 8.75 10.50 3.57
N THR A 30 8.11 11.48 2.93
CA THR A 30 8.09 12.87 3.43
C THR A 30 7.44 12.96 4.81
N LEU A 31 6.29 12.30 5.01
CA LEU A 31 5.64 12.26 6.32
C LEU A 31 6.53 11.64 7.41
N ALA A 32 7.27 10.58 7.09
CA ALA A 32 8.15 9.93 8.06
C ALA A 32 9.36 10.80 8.44
N GLN A 33 9.80 11.69 7.56
CA GLN A 33 10.83 12.69 7.87
C GLN A 33 10.29 13.78 8.80
N ASP A 34 9.04 14.19 8.61
CA ASP A 34 8.41 15.27 9.38
C ASP A 34 7.82 14.81 10.73
N LEU A 35 7.54 13.52 10.90
CA LEU A 35 6.91 12.93 12.08
C LEU A 35 7.95 12.15 12.91
N PRO A 36 8.36 12.65 14.09
CA PRO A 36 9.33 11.97 14.93
C PRO A 36 8.94 10.53 15.25
N GLY A 37 9.85 9.59 15.00
CA GLY A 37 9.66 8.17 15.31
C GLY A 37 8.65 7.44 14.41
N ALA A 38 8.16 8.06 13.34
CA ALA A 38 7.25 7.41 12.41
C ALA A 38 7.91 6.24 11.69
N MET A 39 7.17 5.16 11.49
CA MET A 39 7.62 3.95 10.79
C MET A 39 6.68 3.60 9.65
N ILE A 40 7.24 3.21 8.51
CA ILE A 40 6.46 2.87 7.31
C ILE A 40 6.26 1.35 7.23
N LEU A 41 5.00 0.94 7.10
CA LEU A 41 4.56 -0.43 6.81
C LEU A 41 3.95 -0.49 5.40
N PRO A 42 4.73 -0.89 4.38
CA PRO A 42 4.20 -1.02 3.02
C PRO A 42 3.43 -2.33 2.84
N MET A 43 2.19 -2.22 2.34
CA MET A 43 1.32 -3.34 1.95
C MET A 43 1.97 -4.24 0.89
N ASP A 44 2.83 -3.69 0.04
CA ASP A 44 3.48 -4.43 -1.04
C ASP A 44 4.33 -5.60 -0.53
N GLY A 45 4.85 -5.53 0.70
CA GLY A 45 5.53 -6.66 1.33
C GLY A 45 4.66 -7.90 1.49
N PHE A 46 3.33 -7.78 1.36
CA PHE A 46 2.40 -8.89 1.51
C PHE A 46 1.93 -9.47 0.17
N HIS A 47 2.62 -9.20 -0.94
CA HIS A 47 2.37 -9.95 -2.18
C HIS A 47 2.59 -11.45 -1.95
N TYR A 48 1.69 -12.27 -2.49
CA TYR A 48 1.98 -13.69 -2.66
C TYR A 48 3.15 -13.89 -3.64
N ASP A 49 3.95 -14.92 -3.37
CA ASP A 49 5.00 -15.35 -4.27
C ASP A 49 4.45 -15.78 -5.64
N ASP A 50 5.27 -15.68 -6.69
CA ASP A 50 4.89 -16.07 -8.03
C ASP A 50 4.43 -17.53 -8.14
N ALA A 51 5.02 -18.46 -7.39
CA ALA A 51 4.57 -19.86 -7.37
C ALA A 51 3.15 -20.00 -6.82
N VAL A 52 2.83 -19.23 -5.78
CA VAL A 52 1.51 -19.17 -5.13
C VAL A 52 0.47 -18.57 -6.08
N LEU A 53 0.86 -17.56 -6.87
CA LEU A 53 0.01 -16.92 -7.88
C LEU A 53 -0.17 -17.77 -9.14
N ARG A 54 0.85 -18.51 -9.59
CA ARG A 54 0.72 -19.48 -10.69
C ARG A 54 -0.27 -20.59 -10.33
N ALA A 55 -0.17 -21.14 -9.12
CA ALA A 55 -1.10 -22.17 -8.65
C ALA A 55 -2.55 -21.68 -8.51
N ARG A 56 -2.79 -20.36 -8.52
CA ARG A 56 -4.12 -19.73 -8.46
C ARG A 56 -4.58 -19.15 -9.81
N ASP A 57 -3.79 -19.27 -10.87
CA ASP A 57 -4.02 -18.59 -12.16
C ASP A 57 -4.13 -17.05 -12.03
N ARG A 58 -3.43 -16.47 -11.05
CA ARG A 58 -3.45 -15.03 -10.75
C ARG A 58 -2.18 -14.28 -11.11
N LEU A 59 -1.10 -14.96 -11.50
CA LEU A 59 0.18 -14.31 -11.84
C LEU A 59 0.03 -13.17 -12.89
N PRO A 60 -0.78 -13.32 -13.97
CA PRO A 60 -0.98 -12.24 -14.93
C PRO A 60 -1.63 -10.97 -14.35
N PHE A 61 -2.26 -11.08 -13.18
CA PHE A 61 -2.96 -10.01 -12.47
C PHE A 61 -2.25 -9.62 -11.17
N LYS A 62 -0.97 -10.00 -11.00
CA LYS A 62 -0.16 -9.63 -9.83
C LYS A 62 -0.24 -8.12 -9.60
N GLY A 63 -0.67 -7.74 -8.40
CA GLY A 63 -1.01 -6.37 -8.00
C GLY A 63 -2.51 -6.16 -7.77
N ALA A 64 -3.39 -7.08 -8.21
CA ALA A 64 -4.82 -7.08 -7.89
C ALA A 64 -5.10 -7.42 -6.41
N PRO A 65 -6.29 -7.09 -5.86
CA PRO A 65 -6.59 -7.27 -4.43
C PRO A 65 -6.36 -8.70 -3.90
N ASP A 66 -6.59 -9.71 -4.73
CA ASP A 66 -6.46 -11.13 -4.37
C ASP A 66 -5.04 -11.70 -4.61
N SER A 67 -4.08 -10.86 -4.99
CA SER A 67 -2.66 -11.25 -5.06
C SER A 67 -1.88 -10.98 -3.76
N PHE A 68 -2.58 -10.65 -2.67
CA PHE A 68 -1.97 -10.28 -1.39
C PHE A 68 -2.40 -11.19 -0.24
N ASP A 69 -1.47 -11.43 0.67
CA ASP A 69 -1.71 -12.04 1.98
C ASP A 69 -2.27 -11.01 2.97
N VAL A 70 -3.57 -10.72 2.85
CA VAL A 70 -4.30 -9.82 3.75
C VAL A 70 -4.30 -10.33 5.20
N GLY A 71 -4.31 -11.66 5.38
CA GLY A 71 -4.20 -12.30 6.70
C GLY A 71 -2.83 -12.04 7.35
N GLY A 72 -1.76 -12.14 6.57
CA GLY A 72 -0.41 -11.77 7.01
C GLY A 72 -0.29 -10.30 7.40
N LEU A 73 -0.87 -9.39 6.61
CA LEU A 73 -0.89 -7.95 6.94
C LEU A 73 -1.65 -7.71 8.25
N ARG A 74 -2.83 -8.31 8.40
CA ARG A 74 -3.61 -8.24 9.64
C ARG A 74 -2.82 -8.72 10.85
N SER A 75 -2.15 -9.88 10.75
CA SER A 75 -1.32 -10.43 11.84
C SER A 75 -0.21 -9.46 12.26
N VAL A 76 0.42 -8.78 11.30
CA VAL A 76 1.43 -7.74 11.58
C VAL A 76 0.82 -6.54 12.28
N LEU A 77 -0.35 -6.05 11.83
CA LEU A 77 -1.05 -4.94 12.47
C LEU A 77 -1.46 -5.26 13.92
N GLU A 78 -1.96 -6.48 14.17
CA GLU A 78 -2.33 -6.97 15.51
C GLU A 78 -1.11 -6.96 16.45
N ARG A 79 0.03 -7.49 16.01
CA ARG A 79 1.27 -7.54 16.79
C ARG A 79 1.83 -6.16 17.10
N LEU A 80 1.80 -5.25 16.11
CA LEU A 80 2.24 -3.87 16.28
C LEU A 80 1.34 -3.11 17.26
N ARG A 81 0.01 -3.25 17.18
CA ARG A 81 -0.93 -2.65 18.14
C ARG A 81 -0.83 -3.27 19.53
N GLY A 82 -0.50 -4.57 19.60
CA GLY A 82 -0.23 -5.28 20.85
C GLY A 82 1.03 -4.83 21.58
N GLY A 83 1.84 -3.93 21.00
CA GLY A 83 3.05 -3.41 21.64
C GLY A 83 4.20 -4.42 21.68
N GLU A 84 4.22 -5.40 20.78
CA GLU A 84 5.34 -6.36 20.70
C GLU A 84 6.66 -5.60 20.48
N ALA A 85 7.69 -5.97 21.25
CA ALA A 85 8.94 -5.23 21.32
C ALA A 85 9.62 -5.02 19.95
N LYS A 86 9.52 -6.03 19.06
CA LYS A 86 10.06 -6.01 17.71
C LYS A 86 9.19 -6.87 16.79
N VAL A 87 8.60 -6.27 15.76
CA VAL A 87 7.84 -6.99 14.73
C VAL A 87 8.66 -7.01 13.45
N ALA A 88 9.01 -8.21 12.98
CA ALA A 88 9.59 -8.41 11.67
C ALA A 88 8.50 -8.35 10.59
N VAL A 89 8.71 -7.54 9.56
CA VAL A 89 7.76 -7.32 8.47
C VAL A 89 8.42 -7.61 7.12
N PRO A 90 7.65 -8.10 6.14
CA PRO A 90 8.17 -8.33 4.81
C PRO A 90 8.39 -7.02 4.05
N VAL A 91 9.30 -7.04 3.07
CA VAL A 91 9.56 -5.92 2.15
C VAL A 91 9.49 -6.45 0.73
N PHE A 92 8.78 -5.74 -0.15
CA PHE A 92 8.77 -6.07 -1.57
C PHE A 92 10.03 -5.54 -2.24
N ASP A 93 10.79 -6.43 -2.86
CA ASP A 93 11.98 -6.12 -3.61
C ASP A 93 11.59 -5.93 -5.08
N ARG A 94 11.66 -4.69 -5.57
CA ARG A 94 11.22 -4.33 -6.93
C ARG A 94 12.20 -4.81 -8.01
N ASP A 95 13.46 -5.02 -7.67
CA ASP A 95 14.46 -5.50 -8.63
C ASP A 95 14.32 -7.02 -8.82
N LEU A 96 14.01 -7.74 -7.75
CA LEU A 96 13.78 -9.18 -7.76
C LEU A 96 12.32 -9.58 -8.01
N GLU A 97 11.38 -8.63 -7.92
CA GLU A 97 9.93 -8.84 -8.03
C GLU A 97 9.37 -9.87 -7.01
N ILE A 98 9.94 -9.92 -5.80
CA ILE A 98 9.53 -10.85 -4.73
C ILE A 98 9.25 -10.15 -3.41
N SER A 99 8.41 -10.78 -2.57
CA SER A 99 8.30 -10.43 -1.16
C SER A 99 9.40 -11.12 -0.36
N ARG A 100 10.25 -10.33 0.32
CA ARG A 100 11.29 -10.84 1.21
C ARG A 100 10.78 -10.82 2.64
N GLY A 101 10.55 -12.01 3.19
CA GLY A 101 10.14 -12.18 4.59
C GLY A 101 11.19 -11.65 5.58
N SER A 102 10.72 -11.11 6.72
CA SER A 102 11.58 -10.60 7.80
C SER A 102 12.64 -9.58 7.37
N ALA A 103 12.37 -8.82 6.31
CA ALA A 103 13.33 -7.91 5.70
C ALA A 103 13.45 -6.54 6.42
N ARG A 104 12.52 -6.22 7.32
CA ARG A 104 12.57 -5.00 8.14
C ARG A 104 12.07 -5.31 9.56
N ILE A 105 12.64 -4.62 10.55
CA ILE A 105 12.15 -4.66 11.95
C ILE A 105 11.48 -3.33 12.27
N ILE A 106 10.25 -3.38 12.76
CA ILE A 106 9.57 -2.25 13.38
C ILE A 106 9.62 -2.46 14.91
N PRO A 107 10.35 -1.61 15.66
CA PRO A 107 10.39 -1.72 17.12
C PRO A 107 9.09 -1.21 17.75
N ALA A 108 8.87 -1.51 19.03
CA ALA A 108 7.94 -0.77 19.86
C ALA A 108 8.34 0.73 19.94
N GLY A 109 7.38 1.60 20.19
CA GLY A 109 7.61 3.04 20.32
C GLY A 109 6.31 3.83 20.19
N ASP A 110 6.41 5.16 20.33
CA ASP A 110 5.25 6.05 20.37
C ASP A 110 4.96 6.75 19.04
N GLY A 111 5.89 6.68 18.08
CA GLY A 111 5.73 7.29 16.77
C GLY A 111 4.74 6.54 15.87
N PRO A 112 4.02 7.25 14.98
CA PRO A 112 2.94 6.66 14.20
C PRO A 112 3.43 5.60 13.21
N ILE A 113 2.59 4.59 12.96
CA ILE A 113 2.78 3.64 11.86
C ILE A 113 2.05 4.17 10.63
N LEU A 114 2.80 4.50 9.59
CA LEU A 114 2.27 4.87 8.28
C LEU A 114 2.10 3.59 7.45
N VAL A 115 0.87 3.10 7.37
CA VAL A 115 0.53 1.92 6.56
C VAL A 115 0.19 2.41 5.16
N GLU A 116 1.02 2.08 4.17
CA GLU A 116 0.77 2.48 2.79
C GLU A 116 0.38 1.31 1.88
N GLY A 117 -0.58 1.51 0.99
CA GLY A 117 -1.03 0.43 0.11
C GLY A 117 -2.15 0.86 -0.82
N ASN A 118 -2.48 0.04 -1.79
CA ASN A 118 -3.55 0.37 -2.74
C ASN A 118 -4.95 0.15 -2.13
N TYR A 119 -5.11 -0.92 -1.35
CA TYR A 119 -6.43 -1.48 -0.99
C TYR A 119 -6.80 -1.32 0.49
N LEU A 120 -6.07 -0.50 1.25
CA LEU A 120 -6.28 -0.37 2.70
C LEU A 120 -7.66 0.16 3.08
N LEU A 121 -8.35 0.82 2.15
CA LEU A 121 -9.71 1.36 2.31
C LEU A 121 -10.74 0.62 1.44
N LEU A 122 -10.35 -0.46 0.75
CA LEU A 122 -11.25 -1.20 -0.13
C LEU A 122 -12.35 -1.87 0.72
N ASP A 123 -13.62 -1.55 0.43
CA ASP A 123 -14.79 -2.07 1.14
C ASP A 123 -15.21 -3.44 0.58
N GLU A 124 -14.28 -4.38 0.67
CA GLU A 124 -14.43 -5.74 0.16
C GLU A 124 -13.71 -6.71 1.10
N ALA A 125 -14.31 -7.86 1.39
CA ALA A 125 -13.60 -8.90 2.13
C ALA A 125 -12.44 -9.49 1.29
N PRO A 126 -11.26 -9.77 1.89
CA PRO A 126 -10.93 -9.62 3.31
C PRO A 126 -10.37 -8.25 3.71
N TRP A 127 -10.23 -7.29 2.78
CA TRP A 127 -9.62 -5.98 3.03
C TRP A 127 -10.37 -5.13 4.04
N SER A 128 -11.70 -5.14 4.02
CA SER A 128 -12.53 -4.39 4.98
C SER A 128 -12.30 -4.83 6.44
N ALA A 129 -11.77 -6.04 6.67
CA ALA A 129 -11.42 -6.50 8.02
C ALA A 129 -10.19 -5.79 8.62
N LEU A 130 -9.44 -5.00 7.82
CA LEU A 130 -8.33 -4.17 8.30
C LEU A 130 -8.80 -2.83 8.89
N ASP A 131 -10.05 -2.44 8.64
CA ASP A 131 -10.59 -1.14 9.02
C ASP A 131 -10.39 -0.78 10.51
N PRO A 132 -10.68 -1.69 11.47
CA PRO A 132 -10.54 -1.38 12.89
C PRO A 132 -9.10 -1.09 13.35
N PHE A 133 -8.09 -1.32 12.50
CA PHE A 133 -6.70 -1.07 12.82
C PHE A 133 -6.25 0.36 12.55
N PHE A 134 -7.05 1.21 11.91
CA PHE A 134 -6.61 2.55 11.49
C PHE A 134 -7.28 3.65 12.32
N ASP A 135 -6.46 4.55 12.87
CA ASP A 135 -6.92 5.72 13.63
C ASP A 135 -7.16 6.95 12.73
N LEU A 136 -6.54 6.95 11.55
CA LEU A 136 -6.74 7.96 10.51
C LEU A 136 -6.56 7.33 9.14
N THR A 137 -7.45 7.67 8.22
CA THR A 137 -7.43 7.15 6.85
C THR A 137 -7.36 8.26 5.83
N VAL A 138 -6.47 8.08 4.86
CA VAL A 138 -6.19 9.06 3.80
C VAL A 138 -6.31 8.37 2.45
N MET A 139 -7.08 8.95 1.54
CA MET A 139 -7.09 8.56 0.13
C MET A 139 -6.35 9.62 -0.70
N ILE A 140 -5.37 9.19 -1.48
CA ILE A 140 -4.74 10.00 -2.52
C ILE A 140 -5.56 9.84 -3.79
N ASP A 141 -6.22 10.92 -4.19
CA ASP A 141 -7.07 11.00 -5.37
C ASP A 141 -6.29 11.66 -6.51
N VAL A 142 -6.13 10.93 -7.62
CA VAL A 142 -5.36 11.35 -8.80
C VAL A 142 -6.17 11.03 -10.05
N PRO A 143 -6.34 11.98 -10.99
CA PRO A 143 -7.03 11.71 -12.25
C PRO A 143 -6.42 10.53 -13.01
N GLU A 144 -7.26 9.68 -13.62
CA GLU A 144 -6.79 8.48 -14.34
C GLU A 144 -5.80 8.82 -15.47
N ALA A 145 -5.98 9.96 -16.14
CA ALA A 145 -5.05 10.43 -17.18
C ALA A 145 -3.63 10.66 -16.63
N GLU A 146 -3.51 11.21 -15.42
CA GLU A 146 -2.23 11.44 -14.76
C GLU A 146 -1.65 10.12 -14.24
N LEU A 147 -2.47 9.23 -13.69
CA LEU A 147 -2.05 7.87 -13.33
C LEU A 147 -1.46 7.13 -14.53
N ARG A 148 -2.14 7.17 -15.69
CA ARG A 148 -1.64 6.58 -16.93
C ARG A 148 -0.28 7.18 -17.31
N ARG A 149 -0.13 8.50 -17.31
CA ARG A 149 1.15 9.17 -17.62
C ARG A 149 2.27 8.70 -16.69
N ARG A 150 2.04 8.70 -15.38
CA ARG A 150 3.03 8.28 -14.37
C ARG A 150 3.41 6.81 -14.49
N LEU A 151 2.42 5.93 -14.72
CA LEU A 151 2.63 4.50 -14.87
C LEU A 151 3.34 4.15 -16.19
N THR A 152 3.01 4.83 -17.29
CA THR A 152 3.77 4.71 -18.55
C THR A 152 5.24 5.01 -18.32
N ALA A 153 5.56 6.18 -17.74
CA ALA A 153 6.93 6.59 -17.46
C ALA A 153 7.68 5.60 -16.54
N ARG A 154 6.97 5.03 -15.55
CA ARG A 154 7.50 3.97 -14.68
C ARG A 154 7.88 2.72 -15.49
N TRP A 155 6.99 2.23 -16.34
CA TRP A 155 7.27 1.00 -17.09
C TRP A 155 8.31 1.19 -18.19
N GLU A 156 8.40 2.40 -18.78
CA GLU A 156 9.51 2.80 -19.65
C GLU A 156 10.85 2.79 -18.91
N HIS A 157 10.89 3.27 -17.67
CA HIS A 157 12.09 3.21 -16.82
C HIS A 157 12.54 1.76 -16.58
N TYR A 158 11.60 0.83 -16.40
CA TYR A 158 11.87 -0.61 -16.32
C TYR A 158 12.09 -1.29 -17.69
N GLN A 159 12.22 -0.51 -18.77
CA GLN A 159 12.56 -0.98 -20.12
C GLN A 159 11.56 -1.98 -20.72
N LEU A 160 10.29 -1.90 -20.33
CA LEU A 160 9.21 -2.69 -20.96
C LEU A 160 8.95 -2.17 -22.38
N ILE A 161 8.62 -3.08 -23.30
CA ILE A 161 8.23 -2.71 -24.68
C ILE A 161 6.79 -2.19 -24.71
N PRO A 162 6.38 -1.41 -25.74
CA PRO A 162 5.06 -0.77 -25.81
C PRO A 162 3.88 -1.71 -25.54
N ASP A 163 3.88 -2.93 -26.10
CA ASP A 163 2.80 -3.90 -25.90
C ASP A 163 2.73 -4.41 -24.44
N GLN A 164 3.88 -4.54 -23.77
CA GLN A 164 3.94 -4.91 -22.35
C GLN A 164 3.44 -3.78 -21.46
N ILE A 165 3.79 -2.54 -21.79
CA ILE A 165 3.30 -1.34 -21.07
C ILE A 165 1.78 -1.23 -21.21
N ALA A 166 1.25 -1.33 -22.44
CA ALA A 166 -0.18 -1.30 -22.69
C ALA A 166 -0.90 -2.38 -21.87
N ARG A 167 -0.38 -3.61 -21.87
CA ARG A 167 -0.93 -4.70 -21.05
C ARG A 167 -0.89 -4.38 -19.55
N LYS A 168 0.23 -3.88 -19.00
CA LYS A 168 0.33 -3.52 -17.58
C LYS A 168 -0.70 -2.45 -17.20
N LEU A 169 -0.81 -1.41 -18.02
CA LEU A 169 -1.75 -0.31 -17.79
C LEU A 169 -3.21 -0.77 -17.87
N ASP A 170 -3.59 -1.38 -18.99
CA ASP A 170 -5.00 -1.54 -19.35
C ASP A 170 -5.62 -2.81 -18.74
N VAL A 171 -4.80 -3.80 -18.36
CA VAL A 171 -5.27 -5.06 -17.76
C VAL A 171 -5.08 -5.09 -16.24
N VAL A 172 -4.08 -4.37 -15.70
CA VAL A 172 -3.72 -4.47 -14.27
C VAL A 172 -3.86 -3.12 -13.57
N ASP A 173 -3.02 -2.15 -13.89
CA ASP A 173 -2.85 -0.96 -13.05
C ASP A 173 -4.09 -0.05 -13.02
N LEU A 174 -4.65 0.28 -14.19
CA LEU A 174 -5.81 1.18 -14.29
C LEU A 174 -7.12 0.50 -13.87
N PRO A 175 -7.39 -0.78 -14.23
CA PRO A 175 -8.50 -1.52 -13.63
C PRO A 175 -8.44 -1.58 -12.10
N ASN A 176 -7.26 -1.82 -11.52
CA ASN A 176 -7.06 -1.78 -10.07
C ASN A 176 -7.31 -0.38 -9.51
N GLY A 177 -6.82 0.67 -10.18
CA GLY A 177 -7.08 2.07 -9.84
C GLY A 177 -8.57 2.41 -9.79
N ARG A 178 -9.34 1.98 -10.81
CA ARG A 178 -10.80 2.14 -10.85
C ARG A 178 -11.49 1.38 -9.70
N ARG A 179 -11.09 0.13 -9.46
CA ARG A 179 -11.63 -0.66 -8.33
C ARG A 179 -11.41 0.01 -6.99
N ILE A 180 -10.23 0.61 -6.77
CA ILE A 180 -9.95 1.36 -5.54
C ILE A 180 -10.86 2.59 -5.45
N ARG A 181 -10.97 3.37 -6.53
CA ARG A 181 -11.80 4.58 -6.55
C ARG A 181 -13.28 4.28 -6.32
N GLU A 182 -13.79 3.22 -6.91
CA GLU A 182 -15.22 2.89 -6.92
C GLU A 182 -15.64 2.00 -5.74
N GLY A 183 -14.71 1.19 -5.21
CA GLY A 183 -14.99 0.21 -4.16
C GLY A 183 -14.41 0.55 -2.79
N SER A 184 -13.77 1.71 -2.60
CA SER A 184 -13.27 2.09 -1.27
C SER A 184 -14.33 2.80 -0.44
N ARG A 185 -14.31 2.57 0.88
CA ARG A 185 -15.08 3.37 1.83
C ARG A 185 -14.58 4.82 1.90
N ALA A 186 -15.41 5.71 2.46
CA ALA A 186 -15.02 7.10 2.66
C ALA A 186 -13.79 7.21 3.59
N PRO A 187 -12.73 7.94 3.19
CA PRO A 187 -11.59 8.24 4.06
C PRO A 187 -11.90 9.40 5.01
N ASP A 188 -11.12 9.55 6.07
CA ASP A 188 -11.15 10.76 6.91
C ASP A 188 -10.62 11.99 6.17
N LEU A 189 -9.67 11.79 5.25
CA LEU A 189 -9.03 12.84 4.45
C LEU A 189 -8.87 12.40 2.99
N VAL A 190 -9.10 13.34 2.07
CA VAL A 190 -8.77 13.17 0.65
C VAL A 190 -7.66 14.14 0.28
N LEU A 191 -6.56 13.63 -0.26
CA LEU A 191 -5.48 14.42 -0.84
C LEU A 191 -5.59 14.36 -2.36
N ARG A 192 -5.92 15.49 -2.99
CA ARG A 192 -5.96 15.58 -4.46
C ARG A 192 -4.59 15.95 -5.02
N GLN A 193 -4.13 15.21 -6.01
CA GLN A 193 -2.91 15.52 -6.76
C GLN A 193 -3.21 15.64 -8.26
N GLY A 194 -2.53 16.57 -8.92
CA GLY A 194 -2.57 16.77 -10.37
C GLY A 194 -1.30 16.29 -11.05
#